data_AF-A0A832UCJ9-F1
#
_entry.id   AF-A0A832UCJ9-F1
#
_cell.length_a   1.000
_cell.length_b   1.000
_cell.length_c   1.000
_cell.angle_alpha   90.00
_cell.angle_beta   90.00
_cell.angle_gamma   90.00
#
_symmetry.space_group_name_H-M   'P 1'
#
loop_
_entity.id
_entity.type
_entity.pdbx_description
1 polymer ?
#
loop_
_entity_poly.entity_id
_entity_poly.type
_entity_poly.pdbx_seq_one_letter_code
_entity_poly.pdbx_strand_id
1 'polypeptide(L)'
;RESFNEKILQYLGEGFDLKFIQGIVDTIIKDEKTISGALYKAKSPTTTKKLSEIANIKEAKDITKGILTEMVLGRLGIERLTPDVLDKYLEQKPIEDKGSTVVSGKEMVHFLGNYSGWKCVKRMEVEELTEDFDIAMLLLSMRESFNNKIYDYMSDKFDMESLDGLVEDIIPKKGRFKEEDIASTLSKLNSPDFLSGLQRISPDPNATEILKRVAAEKTLTSLKLPLLNAKMIEKYIEKKALIG
;
A
#
# COMPACT_ATOMS: atom_id res chain seq x y z
N ARG A 1 11.01 -14.81 2.07
CA ARG A 1 11.18 -13.35 2.27
C ARG A 1 9.79 -12.81 2.46
N GLU A 2 9.54 -12.12 3.56
CA GLU A 2 8.23 -11.55 3.84
C GLU A 2 8.31 -10.05 3.57
N SER A 3 7.34 -9.51 2.84
CA SER A 3 7.29 -8.07 2.56
C SER A 3 6.68 -7.31 3.74
N PHE A 4 7.01 -6.02 3.86
CA PHE A 4 6.32 -5.13 4.82
C PHE A 4 4.80 -5.21 4.67
N ASN A 5 4.30 -5.29 3.43
CA ASN A 5 2.85 -5.35 3.16
C ASN A 5 2.21 -6.64 3.69
N GLU A 6 2.86 -7.78 3.52
CA GLU A 6 2.37 -9.06 4.06
C GLU A 6 2.38 -9.06 5.59
N LYS A 7 3.46 -8.55 6.20
CA LYS A 7 3.57 -8.46 7.66
C LYS A 7 2.58 -7.47 8.26
N ILE A 8 2.36 -6.32 7.62
CA ILE A 8 1.32 -5.37 8.04
C ILE A 8 -0.04 -6.08 8.13
N LEU A 9 -0.43 -6.85 7.11
CA LEU A 9 -1.68 -7.60 7.16
C LEU A 9 -1.65 -8.67 8.26
N GLN A 10 -0.56 -9.42 8.41
CA GLN A 10 -0.44 -10.43 9.46
C GLN A 10 -0.69 -9.84 10.85
N TYR A 11 0.00 -8.76 11.23
CA TYR A 11 -0.17 -8.10 12.52
C TYR A 11 -1.56 -7.44 12.67
N LEU A 12 -2.17 -6.97 11.57
CA LEU A 12 -3.55 -6.50 11.61
C LEU A 12 -4.56 -7.66 11.75
N GLY A 13 -4.19 -8.87 11.34
CA GLY A 13 -5.04 -10.05 11.34
C GLY A 13 -5.37 -10.59 12.72
N GLU A 14 -4.59 -10.23 13.74
CA GLU A 14 -4.92 -10.54 15.14
C GLU A 14 -6.07 -9.66 15.66
N GLY A 15 -6.20 -8.43 15.16
CA GLY A 15 -7.28 -7.51 15.52
C GLY A 15 -8.47 -7.50 14.56
N PHE A 16 -8.32 -8.01 13.34
CA PHE A 16 -9.35 -8.00 12.29
C PHE A 16 -9.42 -9.33 11.53
N ASP A 17 -10.63 -9.84 11.30
CA ASP A 17 -10.82 -11.05 10.51
C ASP A 17 -10.54 -10.82 9.02
N LEU A 18 -9.29 -11.03 8.62
CA LEU A 18 -8.85 -10.87 7.23
C LEU A 18 -9.50 -11.87 6.28
N LYS A 19 -9.87 -13.07 6.75
CA LYS A 19 -10.57 -14.06 5.90
C LYS A 19 -11.97 -13.58 5.58
N PHE A 20 -12.65 -12.96 6.55
CA PHE A 20 -13.94 -12.32 6.33
C PHE A 20 -13.83 -11.16 5.33
N ILE A 21 -12.83 -10.28 5.48
CA ILE A 21 -12.59 -9.18 4.53
C ILE A 21 -12.29 -9.74 3.13
N GLN A 22 -11.47 -10.77 3.01
CA GLN A 22 -11.19 -11.45 1.75
C GLN A 22 -12.47 -12.00 1.09
N GLY A 23 -13.38 -12.59 1.86
CA GLY A 23 -14.69 -13.02 1.35
C GLY A 23 -15.55 -11.88 0.79
N ILE A 24 -15.46 -10.69 1.40
CA ILE A 24 -16.10 -9.48 0.86
C ILE A 24 -15.44 -9.06 -0.46
N VAL A 25 -14.09 -9.05 -0.52
CA VAL A 25 -13.34 -8.74 -1.75
C VAL A 25 -13.77 -9.66 -2.88
N ASP A 26 -13.80 -10.97 -2.66
CA ASP A 26 -14.16 -11.94 -3.68
C ASP A 26 -15.60 -11.76 -4.17
N THR A 27 -16.52 -11.40 -3.28
CA THR A 27 -17.90 -11.03 -3.66
C THR A 27 -17.92 -9.79 -4.55
N ILE A 28 -17.19 -8.72 -4.15
CA ILE A 28 -17.14 -7.46 -4.92
C ILE A 28 -16.56 -7.71 -6.31
N ILE A 29 -15.44 -8.42 -6.42
CA ILE A 29 -14.76 -8.69 -7.70
C ILE A 29 -15.61 -9.59 -8.61
N LYS A 30 -16.39 -10.51 -8.02
CA LYS A 30 -17.34 -11.33 -8.77
C LYS A 30 -18.49 -10.51 -9.35
N ASP A 31 -19.05 -9.59 -8.57
CA ASP A 31 -20.21 -8.78 -8.93
C ASP A 31 -19.83 -7.61 -9.87
N GLU A 32 -18.65 -7.02 -9.66
CA GLU A 32 -18.22 -5.78 -10.29
C GLU A 32 -16.91 -5.96 -11.07
N LYS A 33 -16.98 -5.91 -12.39
CA LYS A 33 -15.82 -6.07 -13.28
C LYS A 33 -15.07 -4.77 -13.58
N THR A 34 -15.60 -3.63 -13.12
CA THR A 34 -15.00 -2.32 -13.36
C THR A 34 -14.44 -1.74 -12.07
N ILE A 35 -13.36 -0.95 -12.18
CA ILE A 35 -12.79 -0.25 -11.03
C ILE A 35 -13.85 0.65 -10.35
N SER A 36 -14.70 1.32 -11.15
CA SER A 36 -15.77 2.17 -10.62
C SER A 36 -16.78 1.40 -9.79
N GLY A 37 -17.32 0.32 -10.35
CA GLY A 37 -18.32 -0.50 -9.67
C GLY A 37 -17.77 -1.13 -8.40
N ALA A 38 -16.54 -1.66 -8.46
CA ALA A 38 -15.90 -2.28 -7.31
C ALA A 38 -15.64 -1.28 -6.18
N LEU A 39 -15.16 -0.07 -6.48
CA LEU A 39 -14.93 0.97 -5.49
C LEU A 39 -16.25 1.49 -4.88
N TYR A 40 -17.27 1.68 -5.70
CA TYR A 40 -18.61 2.05 -5.24
C TYR A 40 -19.15 0.99 -4.27
N LYS A 41 -19.06 -0.29 -4.65
CA LYS A 41 -19.50 -1.41 -3.81
C LYS A 41 -18.70 -1.51 -2.52
N ALA A 42 -17.37 -1.34 -2.56
CA ALA A 42 -16.50 -1.35 -1.38
C ALA A 42 -16.87 -0.24 -0.38
N LYS A 43 -17.33 0.92 -0.87
CA LYS A 43 -17.73 2.05 -0.04
C LYS A 43 -19.20 2.04 0.38
N SER A 44 -20.02 1.19 -0.22
CA SER A 44 -21.47 1.17 -0.03
C SER A 44 -21.90 0.97 1.44
N PRO A 45 -23.11 1.44 1.81
CA PRO A 45 -23.68 1.18 3.14
C PRO A 45 -23.78 -0.31 3.47
N THR A 46 -24.09 -1.16 2.47
CA THR A 46 -24.18 -2.61 2.63
C THR A 46 -22.83 -3.21 3.04
N THR A 47 -21.76 -2.83 2.34
CA THR A 47 -20.41 -3.30 2.68
C THR A 47 -19.95 -2.74 4.03
N THR A 48 -20.26 -1.47 4.32
CA THR A 48 -19.98 -0.86 5.63
C THR A 48 -20.71 -1.58 6.77
N LYS A 49 -21.94 -2.06 6.52
CA LYS A 49 -22.68 -2.88 7.47
C LYS A 49 -21.99 -4.23 7.71
N LYS A 50 -21.53 -4.91 6.66
CA LYS A 50 -20.74 -6.16 6.80
C LYS A 50 -19.45 -5.94 7.58
N LEU A 51 -18.68 -4.90 7.25
CA LEU A 51 -17.46 -4.57 7.99
C LEU A 51 -17.74 -4.26 9.47
N SER A 52 -18.92 -3.73 9.79
CA SER A 52 -19.31 -3.47 11.18
C SER A 52 -19.49 -4.74 12.02
N GLU A 53 -19.60 -5.92 11.40
CA GLU A 53 -19.66 -7.22 12.10
C GLU A 53 -18.31 -7.57 12.75
N ILE A 54 -17.20 -7.06 12.19
CA ILE A 54 -15.83 -7.31 12.67
C ILE A 54 -15.15 -6.04 13.21
N ALA A 55 -15.79 -4.88 13.11
CA ALA A 55 -15.27 -3.59 13.53
C ALA A 55 -16.37 -2.76 14.20
N ASN A 56 -16.37 -2.69 15.52
CA ASN A 56 -17.45 -2.09 16.30
C ASN A 56 -17.31 -0.57 16.50
N ILE A 57 -16.09 -0.02 16.46
CA ILE A 57 -15.83 1.42 16.56
C ILE A 57 -15.48 2.04 15.21
N LYS A 58 -15.57 3.37 15.12
CA LYS A 58 -15.34 4.11 13.88
C LYS A 58 -13.94 3.86 13.33
N GLU A 59 -12.92 3.92 14.20
CA GLU A 59 -11.51 3.80 13.84
C GLU A 59 -11.20 2.39 13.29
N ALA A 60 -11.79 1.35 13.88
CA ALA A 60 -11.73 -0.02 13.37
C ALA A 60 -12.38 -0.16 11.98
N LYS A 61 -13.52 0.51 11.76
CA LYS A 61 -14.21 0.51 10.47
C LYS A 61 -13.39 1.21 9.40
N ASP A 62 -12.73 2.32 9.76
CA ASP A 62 -11.83 3.03 8.88
C ASP A 62 -10.66 2.12 8.45
N ILE A 63 -10.04 1.38 9.39
CA ILE A 63 -8.96 0.43 9.09
C ILE A 63 -9.44 -0.70 8.17
N THR A 64 -10.50 -1.41 8.54
CA THR A 64 -11.04 -2.53 7.74
C THR A 64 -11.48 -2.07 6.35
N LYS A 65 -11.98 -0.85 6.19
CA LYS A 65 -12.29 -0.24 4.89
C LYS A 65 -11.04 0.11 4.08
N GLY A 66 -9.97 0.56 4.74
CA GLY A 66 -8.65 0.76 4.12
C GLY A 66 -8.08 -0.54 3.57
N ILE A 67 -8.08 -1.60 4.39
CA ILE A 67 -7.65 -2.96 4.00
C ILE A 67 -8.48 -3.45 2.80
N LEU A 68 -9.81 -3.41 2.91
CA LEU A 68 -10.71 -3.82 1.83
C LEU A 68 -10.40 -3.09 0.52
N THR A 69 -10.19 -1.78 0.59
CA THR A 69 -9.92 -0.95 -0.59
C THR A 69 -8.59 -1.33 -1.25
N GLU A 70 -7.52 -1.52 -0.48
CA GLU A 70 -6.23 -1.97 -1.01
C GLU A 70 -6.33 -3.35 -1.68
N MET A 71 -7.03 -4.30 -1.06
CA MET A 71 -7.22 -5.64 -1.61
C MET A 71 -8.04 -5.64 -2.91
N VAL A 72 -9.13 -4.86 -2.97
CA VAL A 72 -9.93 -4.69 -4.19
C VAL A 72 -9.10 -4.08 -5.31
N LEU A 73 -8.33 -3.03 -5.04
CA LEU A 73 -7.47 -2.38 -6.02
C LEU A 73 -6.40 -3.33 -6.58
N GLY A 74 -5.75 -4.12 -5.71
CA GLY A 74 -4.78 -5.14 -6.13
C GLY A 74 -5.41 -6.17 -7.07
N ARG A 75 -6.62 -6.66 -6.76
CA ARG A 75 -7.35 -7.61 -7.63
C ARG A 75 -7.78 -7.02 -8.97
N LEU A 76 -7.81 -5.69 -9.09
CA LEU A 76 -8.10 -4.96 -10.31
C LEU A 76 -6.84 -4.51 -11.08
N GLY A 77 -5.67 -5.03 -10.69
CA GLY A 77 -4.39 -4.74 -11.36
C GLY A 77 -3.79 -3.37 -11.02
N ILE A 78 -4.28 -2.72 -9.95
CA ILE A 78 -3.66 -1.53 -9.36
C ILE A 78 -2.78 -2.01 -8.21
N GLU A 79 -1.63 -2.58 -8.55
CA GLU A 79 -0.71 -3.19 -7.60
C GLU A 79 0.36 -2.22 -7.12
N ARG A 80 0.82 -2.43 -5.89
CA ARG A 80 1.96 -1.72 -5.30
C ARG A 80 3.28 -2.32 -5.79
N LEU A 81 4.36 -1.56 -5.64
CA LEU A 81 5.71 -2.04 -5.91
C LEU A 81 6.09 -3.11 -4.86
N THR A 82 6.64 -4.24 -5.32
CA THR A 82 7.10 -5.33 -4.45
C THR A 82 8.56 -5.65 -4.71
N PRO A 83 9.27 -6.24 -3.73
CA PRO A 83 10.66 -6.68 -3.93
C PRO A 83 10.80 -7.65 -5.11
N ASP A 84 9.86 -8.57 -5.29
CA ASP A 84 9.93 -9.59 -6.35
C ASP A 84 9.93 -8.98 -7.76
N VAL A 85 9.23 -7.86 -7.95
CA VAL A 85 9.19 -7.15 -9.24
C VAL A 85 10.54 -6.49 -9.52
N LEU A 86 11.18 -5.92 -8.49
CA LEU A 86 12.52 -5.36 -8.60
C LEU A 86 13.58 -6.46 -8.83
N ASP A 87 13.49 -7.57 -8.10
CA ASP A 87 14.41 -8.70 -8.24
C ASP A 87 14.33 -9.29 -9.65
N LYS A 88 13.11 -9.43 -10.20
CA LYS A 88 12.89 -9.86 -11.59
C LYS A 88 13.52 -8.90 -12.61
N TYR A 89 13.37 -7.60 -12.43
CA TYR A 89 13.96 -6.59 -13.33
C TYR A 89 15.47 -6.53 -13.26
N LEU A 90 16.03 -6.65 -12.05
CA LEU A 90 17.48 -6.63 -11.83
C LEU A 90 18.14 -7.97 -12.17
N GLU A 91 17.36 -8.98 -12.54
CA GLU A 91 17.80 -10.37 -12.76
C GLU A 91 18.62 -10.91 -11.59
N GLN A 92 18.32 -10.44 -10.38
CA GLN A 92 19.06 -10.77 -9.17
C GLN A 92 18.27 -11.78 -8.32
N LYS A 93 19.01 -12.60 -7.59
CA LYS A 93 18.41 -13.37 -6.51
C LYS A 93 17.95 -12.42 -5.40
N PRO A 94 16.90 -12.78 -4.65
CA PRO A 94 16.54 -12.06 -3.44
C PRO A 94 17.77 -11.85 -2.57
N ILE A 95 17.90 -10.66 -2.01
CA ILE A 95 19.00 -10.33 -1.11
C ILE A 95 18.99 -11.33 0.05
N GLU A 96 20.02 -12.17 0.13
CA GLU A 96 20.18 -13.16 1.19
C GLU A 96 20.51 -12.46 2.51
N ASP A 97 19.90 -12.93 3.61
CA ASP A 97 20.31 -12.51 4.94
C ASP A 97 21.71 -13.10 5.22
N LYS A 98 22.72 -12.23 5.22
CA LYS A 98 24.12 -12.61 5.47
C LYS A 98 24.47 -12.66 6.95
N GLY A 99 23.48 -12.94 7.82
CA GLY A 99 23.68 -13.05 9.26
C GLY A 99 23.77 -11.67 9.91
N SER A 100 22.71 -10.87 9.76
CA SER A 100 22.58 -9.67 10.56
C SER A 100 22.63 -10.03 12.06
N THR A 101 23.53 -9.40 12.81
CA THR A 101 23.57 -9.56 14.27
C THR A 101 22.40 -8.79 14.86
N VAL A 102 21.29 -9.47 15.09
CA VAL A 102 20.22 -8.98 15.97
C VAL A 102 20.73 -8.96 17.41
N VAL A 103 20.20 -8.05 18.22
CA VAL A 103 20.55 -7.97 19.64
C VAL A 103 20.14 -9.29 20.28
N SER A 104 21.12 -10.08 20.71
CA SER A 104 20.89 -11.41 21.28
C SER A 104 19.98 -11.32 22.51
N GLY A 105 18.95 -12.17 22.55
CA GLY A 105 18.01 -12.24 23.68
C GLY A 105 16.91 -11.17 23.70
N LYS A 106 16.73 -10.40 22.61
CA LYS A 106 15.61 -9.46 22.47
C LYS A 106 14.85 -9.66 21.17
N GLU A 107 13.53 -9.63 21.25
CA GLU A 107 12.68 -9.44 20.09
C GLU A 107 12.62 -7.94 19.76
N MET A 108 12.73 -7.60 18.47
CA MET A 108 12.75 -6.19 18.06
C MET A 108 12.31 -6.01 16.62
N VAL A 109 11.70 -4.86 16.33
CA VAL A 109 11.53 -4.35 14.98
C VAL A 109 12.57 -3.26 14.77
N HIS A 110 13.54 -3.50 13.88
CA HIS A 110 14.63 -2.57 13.63
C HIS A 110 14.78 -2.29 12.14
N PHE A 111 14.64 -1.02 11.79
CA PHE A 111 14.98 -0.50 10.49
C PHE A 111 16.03 0.61 10.62
N LEU A 112 17.14 0.44 9.91
CA LEU A 112 18.23 1.42 9.83
C LEU A 112 18.59 1.65 8.37
N GLY A 113 18.39 2.87 7.89
CA GLY A 113 18.88 3.37 6.62
C GLY A 113 19.97 4.40 6.89
N ASN A 114 21.18 4.13 6.43
CA ASN A 114 22.28 5.10 6.43
C ASN A 114 23.06 4.94 5.12
N TYR A 115 22.67 5.71 4.10
CA TYR A 115 23.28 5.62 2.78
C TYR A 115 23.32 6.98 2.12
N SER A 116 24.50 7.37 1.61
CA SER A 116 24.71 8.61 0.82
C SER A 116 24.08 9.87 1.44
N GLY A 117 24.25 10.06 2.76
CA GLY A 117 23.71 11.21 3.49
C GLY A 117 22.25 11.09 3.94
N TRP A 118 21.49 10.11 3.43
CA TRP A 118 20.18 9.77 3.98
C TRP A 118 20.33 8.99 5.28
N LYS A 119 19.65 9.45 6.34
CA LYS A 119 19.57 8.78 7.65
C LYS A 119 18.11 8.56 8.02
N CYS A 120 17.74 7.33 8.32
CA CYS A 120 16.43 6.95 8.84
C CYS A 120 16.60 5.85 9.87
N VAL A 121 16.12 6.09 11.09
CA VAL A 121 16.13 5.10 12.17
C VAL A 121 14.70 4.94 12.64
N LYS A 122 14.17 3.73 12.53
CA LYS A 122 12.85 3.35 13.06
C LYS A 122 13.03 2.06 13.83
N ARG A 123 12.88 2.12 15.15
CA ARG A 123 13.18 0.99 16.04
C ARG A 123 12.15 0.89 17.16
N MET A 124 11.86 -0.35 17.56
CA MET A 124 11.01 -0.70 18.68
C MET A 124 11.51 -2.02 19.26
N GLU A 125 11.70 -2.08 20.58
CA GLU A 125 11.87 -3.36 21.29
C GLU A 125 10.48 -3.98 21.44
N VAL A 126 10.39 -5.29 21.21
CA VAL A 126 9.14 -6.04 21.34
C VAL A 126 9.22 -6.80 22.67
N GLU A 127 8.27 -6.49 23.53
CA GLU A 127 8.09 -7.12 24.85
C GLU A 127 6.81 -7.97 24.84
N GLU A 128 6.62 -8.82 25.85
CA GLU A 128 5.46 -9.72 25.96
C GLU A 128 4.11 -8.98 25.87
N LEU A 129 4.06 -7.70 26.27
CA LEU A 129 2.86 -6.87 26.25
C LEU A 129 2.79 -5.90 25.07
N THR A 130 3.73 -5.96 24.12
CA THR A 130 3.67 -5.12 22.91
C THR A 130 2.50 -5.57 22.04
N GLU A 131 1.60 -4.65 21.70
CA GLU A 131 0.46 -4.99 20.85
C GLU A 131 0.90 -5.09 19.38
N ASP A 132 0.34 -6.06 18.67
CA ASP A 132 0.48 -6.23 17.22
C ASP A 132 0.20 -4.95 16.42
N PHE A 133 -0.74 -4.13 16.89
CA PHE A 133 -1.06 -2.84 16.28
C PHE A 133 0.10 -1.84 16.34
N ASP A 134 0.90 -1.85 17.40
CA ASP A 134 2.10 -0.99 17.52
C ASP A 134 3.14 -1.39 16.46
N ILE A 135 3.32 -2.69 16.27
CA ILE A 135 4.19 -3.24 15.23
C ILE A 135 3.65 -2.87 13.84
N ALA A 136 2.37 -3.10 13.57
CA ALA A 136 1.74 -2.75 12.30
C ALA A 136 1.86 -1.25 11.98
N MET A 137 1.66 -0.38 12.97
CA MET A 137 1.83 1.07 12.84
C MET A 137 3.27 1.44 12.46
N LEU A 138 4.27 0.83 13.11
CA LEU A 138 5.68 1.06 12.80
C LEU A 138 6.01 0.61 11.37
N LEU A 139 5.53 -0.57 10.94
CA LEU A 139 5.75 -1.08 9.58
C LEU A 139 5.05 -0.20 8.53
N LEU A 140 3.84 0.31 8.79
CA LEU A 140 3.15 1.28 7.95
C LEU A 140 3.93 2.59 7.82
N SER A 141 4.46 3.08 8.93
CA SER A 141 5.32 4.26 8.94
C SER A 141 6.58 4.02 8.11
N MET A 142 7.22 2.85 8.24
CA MET A 142 8.37 2.47 7.40
C MET A 142 8.00 2.50 5.91
N ARG A 143 6.88 1.87 5.53
CA ARG A 143 6.34 1.88 4.16
C ARG A 143 6.19 3.30 3.61
N GLU A 144 5.55 4.19 4.36
CA GLU A 144 5.33 5.59 3.94
C GLU A 144 6.64 6.35 3.71
N SER A 145 7.65 6.14 4.56
CA SER A 145 8.95 6.80 4.41
C SER A 145 9.79 6.21 3.28
N PHE A 146 9.62 4.93 2.97
CA PHE A 146 10.44 4.22 1.99
C PHE A 146 10.07 4.51 0.55
N ASN A 147 8.78 4.59 0.25
CA ASN A 147 8.35 4.68 -1.15
C ASN A 147 8.97 5.92 -1.83
N ASN A 148 9.04 7.05 -1.12
CA ASN A 148 9.71 8.25 -1.62
C ASN A 148 11.21 8.02 -1.89
N LYS A 149 11.90 7.29 -0.99
CA LYS A 149 13.33 6.99 -1.17
C LYS A 149 13.59 6.00 -2.29
N ILE A 150 12.69 5.03 -2.51
CA ILE A 150 12.77 4.14 -3.67
C ILE A 150 12.72 4.97 -4.95
N TYR A 151 11.84 5.98 -5.03
CA TYR A 151 11.75 6.86 -6.20
C TYR A 151 13.02 7.67 -6.42
N ASP A 152 13.62 8.20 -5.35
CA ASP A 152 14.91 8.91 -5.41
C ASP A 152 16.04 8.01 -5.96
N TYR A 153 16.08 6.72 -5.61
CA TYR A 153 17.09 5.81 -6.17
C TYR A 153 16.76 5.35 -7.59
N MET A 154 15.49 5.38 -7.97
CA MET A 154 15.05 5.04 -9.31
C MET A 154 15.33 6.15 -10.32
N SER A 155 15.49 7.41 -9.89
CA SER A 155 15.80 8.53 -10.81
C SER A 155 17.15 8.40 -11.52
N ASP A 156 18.06 7.58 -10.99
CA ASP A 156 19.32 7.25 -11.66
C ASP A 156 19.11 6.32 -12.86
N LYS A 157 17.99 5.59 -12.93
CA LYS A 157 17.68 4.60 -13.96
C LYS A 157 16.53 4.97 -14.87
N PHE A 158 15.59 5.75 -14.38
CA PHE A 158 14.37 6.09 -15.10
C PHE A 158 14.13 7.59 -15.09
N ASP A 159 13.56 8.09 -16.18
CA ASP A 159 13.06 9.46 -16.26
C ASP A 159 11.79 9.59 -15.40
N MET A 160 12.01 9.92 -14.13
CA MET A 160 10.95 10.08 -13.13
C MET A 160 10.13 11.35 -13.36
N GLU A 161 10.69 12.38 -14.00
CA GLU A 161 9.94 13.60 -14.37
C GLU A 161 8.90 13.28 -15.44
N SER A 162 9.28 12.50 -16.47
CA SER A 162 8.34 12.00 -17.47
C SER A 162 7.27 11.11 -16.84
N LEU A 163 7.62 10.26 -15.87
CA LEU A 163 6.65 9.43 -15.16
C LEU A 163 5.65 10.29 -14.37
N ASP A 164 6.14 11.32 -13.68
CA ASP A 164 5.30 12.26 -12.93
C ASP A 164 4.36 13.03 -13.86
N GLY A 165 4.84 13.47 -15.03
CA GLY A 165 4.00 14.07 -16.06
C GLY A 165 2.87 13.13 -16.54
N LEU A 166 3.17 11.86 -16.80
CA LEU A 166 2.14 10.86 -17.17
C LEU A 166 1.08 10.70 -16.07
N VAL A 167 1.51 10.66 -14.80
CA VAL A 167 0.59 10.58 -13.66
C VAL A 167 -0.26 11.85 -13.55
N GLU A 168 0.33 13.02 -13.68
CA GLU A 168 -0.39 14.31 -13.63
C GLU A 168 -1.44 14.42 -14.74
N ASP A 169 -1.14 13.94 -15.94
CA ASP A 169 -2.06 13.98 -17.10
C ASP A 169 -3.34 13.17 -16.88
N ILE A 170 -3.28 12.09 -16.10
CA ILE A 170 -4.45 11.27 -15.80
C ILE A 170 -5.26 11.81 -14.62
N ILE A 171 -4.65 12.62 -13.75
CA ILE A 171 -5.28 13.20 -12.56
C ILE A 171 -6.21 14.37 -12.95
N PRO A 172 -7.46 14.40 -12.47
CA PRO A 172 -8.37 15.51 -12.73
C PRO A 172 -7.84 16.81 -12.13
N LYS A 173 -7.81 17.90 -12.92
CA LYS A 173 -7.36 19.23 -12.46
C LYS A 173 -8.42 19.93 -11.61
N LYS A 174 -8.74 19.38 -10.44
CA LYS A 174 -9.71 19.92 -9.47
C LYS A 174 -9.39 19.54 -8.03
N GLY A 175 -9.86 20.34 -7.07
CA GLY A 175 -9.53 20.18 -5.65
C GLY A 175 -10.28 19.06 -4.91
N ARG A 176 -11.38 18.52 -5.47
CA ARG A 176 -12.15 17.41 -4.88
C ARG A 176 -12.54 16.40 -5.95
N PHE A 177 -12.30 15.13 -5.67
CA PHE A 177 -12.63 14.02 -6.57
C PHE A 177 -13.91 13.33 -6.14
N LYS A 178 -14.84 13.16 -7.08
CA LYS A 178 -15.97 12.24 -6.96
C LYS A 178 -15.50 10.81 -7.27
N GLU A 179 -16.36 9.85 -7.04
CA GLU A 179 -16.02 8.43 -7.26
C GLU A 179 -15.79 8.13 -8.74
N GLU A 180 -16.56 8.75 -9.63
CA GLU A 180 -16.40 8.60 -11.08
C GLU A 180 -15.04 9.15 -11.54
N ASP A 181 -14.55 10.22 -10.90
CA ASP A 181 -13.24 10.81 -11.19
C ASP A 181 -12.11 9.86 -10.80
N ILE A 182 -12.19 9.32 -9.59
CA ILE A 182 -11.24 8.34 -9.06
C ILE A 182 -11.20 7.11 -9.98
N ALA A 183 -12.37 6.57 -10.31
CA ALA A 183 -12.48 5.38 -11.13
C ALA A 183 -11.97 5.59 -12.55
N SER A 184 -12.32 6.73 -13.18
CA SER A 184 -11.82 7.10 -14.49
C SER A 184 -10.29 7.22 -14.47
N THR A 185 -9.73 7.86 -13.44
CA THR A 185 -8.28 8.02 -13.30
C THR A 185 -7.56 6.69 -13.14
N LEU A 186 -8.04 5.82 -12.25
CA LEU A 186 -7.45 4.50 -12.04
C LEU A 186 -7.58 3.60 -13.27
N SER A 187 -8.66 3.74 -14.04
CA SER A 187 -8.82 2.98 -15.30
C SER A 187 -7.78 3.39 -16.35
N LYS A 188 -7.35 4.66 -16.36
CA LYS A 188 -6.30 5.15 -17.27
C LYS A 188 -4.94 4.52 -17.00
N LEU A 189 -4.62 4.10 -15.77
CA LEU A 189 -3.36 3.39 -15.46
C LEU A 189 -3.18 2.08 -16.24
N ASN A 190 -4.28 1.50 -16.73
CA ASN A 190 -4.30 0.29 -17.54
C ASN A 190 -4.61 0.56 -19.02
N SER A 191 -4.69 1.84 -19.44
CA SER A 191 -5.02 2.17 -20.83
C SER A 191 -3.83 1.94 -21.76
N PRO A 192 -4.06 1.59 -23.05
CA PRO A 192 -2.98 1.46 -24.03
C PRO A 192 -2.11 2.72 -24.14
N ASP A 193 -2.71 3.91 -24.06
CA ASP A 193 -1.99 5.19 -24.15
C ASP A 193 -1.03 5.38 -22.97
N PHE A 194 -1.50 5.07 -21.76
CA PHE A 194 -0.67 5.19 -20.56
C PHE A 194 0.50 4.20 -20.59
N LEU A 195 0.21 2.93 -20.94
CA LEU A 195 1.23 1.89 -21.06
C LEU A 195 2.25 2.21 -22.16
N SER A 196 1.81 2.77 -23.28
CA SER A 196 2.71 3.26 -24.34
C SER A 196 3.58 4.42 -23.83
N GLY A 197 3.04 5.27 -22.95
CA GLY A 197 3.81 6.30 -22.24
C GLY A 197 4.94 5.72 -21.41
N LEU A 198 4.68 4.67 -20.64
CA LEU A 198 5.70 3.97 -19.85
C LEU A 198 6.80 3.36 -20.73
N GLN A 199 6.42 2.77 -21.87
CA GLN A 199 7.37 2.20 -22.83
C GLN A 199 8.30 3.25 -23.47
N ARG A 200 7.86 4.51 -23.55
CA ARG A 200 8.73 5.62 -24.00
C ARG A 200 9.76 6.01 -22.94
N ILE A 201 9.44 5.85 -21.65
CA ILE A 201 10.38 6.08 -20.54
C ILE A 201 11.43 4.96 -20.52
N SER A 202 11.00 3.72 -20.70
CA SER A 202 11.90 2.58 -20.86
C SER A 202 11.30 1.52 -21.78
N PRO A 203 11.98 1.13 -22.87
CA PRO A 203 11.49 0.10 -23.78
C PRO A 203 11.58 -1.32 -23.18
N ASP A 204 12.22 -1.49 -22.01
CA ASP A 204 12.29 -2.77 -21.32
C ASP A 204 10.92 -3.15 -20.73
N PRO A 205 10.35 -4.32 -21.11
CA PRO A 205 9.10 -4.81 -20.54
C PRO A 205 9.13 -4.98 -19.01
N ASN A 206 10.27 -5.36 -18.43
CA ASN A 206 10.42 -5.51 -16.98
C ASN A 206 10.46 -4.15 -16.28
N ALA A 207 11.02 -3.11 -16.92
CA ALA A 207 10.94 -1.74 -16.43
C ALA A 207 9.51 -1.18 -16.49
N THR A 208 8.75 -1.51 -17.55
CA THR A 208 7.35 -1.06 -17.71
C THR A 208 6.50 -1.49 -16.52
N GLU A 209 6.68 -2.72 -16.04
CA GLU A 209 5.94 -3.23 -14.87
C GLU A 209 6.30 -2.47 -13.58
N ILE A 210 7.58 -2.15 -13.37
CA ILE A 210 8.01 -1.33 -12.23
C ILE A 210 7.40 0.08 -12.31
N LEU A 211 7.56 0.75 -13.47
CA LEU A 211 7.08 2.11 -13.68
C LEU A 211 5.56 2.18 -13.49
N LYS A 212 4.82 1.15 -13.92
CA LYS A 212 3.38 1.04 -13.71
C LYS A 212 3.01 0.99 -12.23
N ARG A 213 3.72 0.20 -11.42
CA ARG A 213 3.48 0.11 -9.97
C ARG A 213 3.81 1.40 -9.25
N VAL A 214 4.90 2.06 -9.64
CA VAL A 214 5.25 3.39 -9.10
C VAL A 214 4.21 4.44 -9.48
N ALA A 215 3.76 4.46 -10.73
CA ALA A 215 2.69 5.34 -11.18
C ALA A 215 1.37 5.08 -10.44
N ALA A 216 1.03 3.82 -10.18
CA ALA A 216 -0.14 3.45 -9.39
C ALA A 216 -0.04 4.04 -7.97
N GLU A 217 1.10 3.88 -7.29
CA GLU A 217 1.30 4.43 -5.95
C GLU A 217 1.22 5.96 -5.92
N LYS A 218 1.88 6.64 -6.86
CA LYS A 218 1.81 8.10 -6.99
C LYS A 218 0.37 8.58 -7.26
N THR A 219 -0.34 7.88 -8.13
CA THR A 219 -1.75 8.16 -8.46
C THR A 219 -2.67 8.01 -7.25
N LEU A 220 -2.52 6.91 -6.50
CA LEU A 220 -3.31 6.65 -5.29
C LEU A 220 -3.10 7.73 -4.23
N THR A 221 -1.85 8.18 -4.03
CA THR A 221 -1.52 9.30 -3.13
C THR A 221 -2.17 10.60 -3.61
N SER A 222 -2.06 10.92 -4.90
CA SER A 222 -2.65 12.12 -5.49
C SER A 222 -4.18 12.16 -5.41
N LEU A 223 -4.84 11.00 -5.52
CA LEU A 223 -6.30 10.86 -5.38
C LEU A 223 -6.79 10.93 -3.93
N LYS A 224 -5.89 10.95 -2.93
CA LYS A 224 -6.21 11.01 -1.50
C LYS A 224 -7.21 9.92 -1.07
N LEU A 225 -7.06 8.73 -1.65
CA LEU A 225 -7.90 7.59 -1.27
C LEU A 225 -7.63 7.23 0.20
N PRO A 226 -8.66 6.82 0.97
CA PRO A 226 -8.52 6.41 2.36
C PRO A 226 -7.88 5.01 2.44
N LEU A 227 -6.63 4.92 2.01
CA LEU A 227 -5.83 3.70 2.10
C LEU A 227 -5.27 3.55 3.51
N LEU A 228 -4.91 2.32 3.85
CA LEU A 228 -4.33 1.98 5.14
C LEU A 228 -3.05 2.82 5.38
N ASN A 229 -2.95 3.47 6.54
CA ASN A 229 -1.80 4.31 6.91
C ASN A 229 -1.58 4.29 8.42
N ALA A 230 -0.38 4.68 8.85
CA ALA A 230 0.02 4.59 10.26
C ALA A 230 -0.91 5.39 11.20
N LYS A 231 -1.35 6.57 10.75
CA LYS A 231 -2.24 7.46 11.51
C LYS A 231 -3.63 6.85 11.78
N MET A 232 -4.12 5.96 10.92
CA MET A 232 -5.37 5.24 11.18
C MET A 232 -5.21 4.25 12.34
N ILE A 233 -4.05 3.58 12.43
CA ILE A 233 -3.74 2.65 13.52
C ILE A 233 -3.53 3.41 14.82
N GLU A 234 -2.76 4.50 14.79
CA GLU A 234 -2.54 5.39 15.94
C GLU A 234 -3.87 5.80 16.59
N LYS A 235 -4.80 6.36 15.79
CA LYS A 235 -6.13 6.76 16.27
C LYS A 235 -6.94 5.61 16.84
N TYR A 236 -6.81 4.42 16.25
CA TYR A 236 -7.49 3.23 16.74
C TYR A 236 -6.96 2.80 18.10
N ILE A 237 -5.63 2.77 18.28
CA ILE A 237 -4.98 2.47 19.56
C ILE A 237 -5.42 3.48 20.63
N GLU A 238 -5.32 4.79 20.33
CA GLU A 238 -5.77 5.86 21.22
C GLU A 238 -7.24 5.67 21.62
N LYS A 239 -8.11 5.35 20.66
CA LYS A 239 -9.54 5.18 20.93
C LYS A 239 -9.83 3.92 21.73
N LYS A 240 -9.16 2.81 21.43
CA LYS A 240 -9.27 1.52 22.13
C LYS A 240 -8.87 1.69 23.61
N ALA A 241 -7.81 2.44 23.89
CA ALA A 241 -7.38 2.73 25.26
C ALA A 241 -8.37 3.58 26.06
N LEU A 242 -9.25 4.35 25.40
CA LEU A 242 -10.28 5.16 26.07
C LEU A 242 -11.59 4.41 26.34
N ILE A 243 -11.78 3.24 25.73
CA ILE A 243 -13.01 2.44 25.84
C ILE A 243 -12.79 1.10 26.54
N GLY A 244 -11.53 0.65 26.67
CA GLY A 244 -11.11 -0.45 27.54
C GLY A 244 -10.91 0.03 28.96
#